data_AF-A0A7V9G7H5-F1
#
_entry.id   AF-A0A7V9G7H5-F1
#
_cell.length_a   1.000
_cell.length_b   1.000
_cell.length_c   1.000
_cell.angle_alpha   90.00
_cell.angle_beta   90.00
_cell.angle_gamma   90.00
#
_symmetry.space_group_name_H-M   'P 1'
#
loop_
_entity.id
_entity.type
_entity.pdbx_description
1 polymer ?
#
loop_
_entity_poly.entity_id
_entity_poly.type
_entity_poly.pdbx_seq_one_letter_code
_entity_poly.pdbx_strand_id
1 'polypeptide(L)'
;MNWIKIFFIVTGGALAGMLMGGIFGLAAGTIAPGLFAHLVPWSDVEPRGAATVYGATGGVICGGSLAAFALILQFLWDRNKH
;
A
#
# COMPACT_ATOMS: atom_id res chain seq x y z
N MET A 1 -0.41 9.40 24.91
CA MET A 1 0.13 8.21 24.18
C MET A 1 1.64 8.33 24.08
N ASN A 2 2.39 7.24 24.32
CA ASN A 2 3.85 7.23 24.08
C ASN A 2 4.14 7.26 22.57
N TRP A 3 5.07 8.12 22.14
CA TRP A 3 5.50 8.26 20.74
C TRP A 3 5.88 6.91 20.11
N ILE A 4 6.56 6.05 20.88
CA ILE A 4 6.93 4.70 20.45
C ILE A 4 5.72 3.90 19.94
N LYS A 5 4.56 3.97 20.60
CA LYS A 5 3.34 3.26 20.17
C LYS A 5 2.81 3.79 18.83
N ILE A 6 2.82 5.11 18.64
CA ILE A 6 2.38 5.76 17.40
C ILE A 6 3.27 5.29 16.24
N PHE A 7 4.58 5.28 16.45
CA PHE A 7 5.55 4.82 15.45
C PHE A 7 5.27 3.37 15.05
N PHE A 8 5.12 2.46 16.01
CA PHE A 8 4.83 1.06 15.71
C PHE A 8 3.50 0.84 14.97
N ILE A 9 2.45 1.61 15.28
CA ILE A 9 1.14 1.50 14.61
C ILE A 9 1.25 1.95 13.15
N VAL A 10 1.88 3.10 12.89
CA VAL A 10 2.01 3.64 11.53
C VAL A 10 2.96 2.77 10.70
N THR A 11 4.09 2.37 11.26
CA THR A 11 5.03 1.48 10.58
C THR A 11 4.39 0.12 10.30
N GLY A 12 3.63 -0.45 11.24
CA GLY A 12 2.90 -1.70 11.04
C GLY A 12 1.84 -1.60 9.94
N GLY A 13 1.05 -0.52 9.93
CA GLY A 13 0.06 -0.27 8.88
C GLY A 13 0.68 -0.07 7.50
N ALA A 14 1.80 0.67 7.43
CA ALA A 14 2.56 0.86 6.20
C ALA A 14 3.17 -0.45 5.67
N LEU A 15 3.70 -1.31 6.56
CA LEU A 15 4.25 -2.63 6.19
C LEU A 15 3.18 -3.58 5.67
N ALA A 16 2.03 -3.64 6.35
CA ALA A 16 0.90 -4.45 5.89
C ALA A 16 0.38 -3.96 4.52
N GLY A 17 0.27 -2.64 4.36
CA GLY A 17 -0.08 -2.01 3.09
C GLY A 17 0.92 -2.32 1.97
N MET A 18 2.22 -2.26 2.25
CA MET A 18 3.29 -2.62 1.32
C MET A 18 3.15 -4.06 0.81
N LEU A 19 2.93 -5.01 1.72
CA LEU A 19 2.82 -6.43 1.39
C LEU A 19 1.58 -6.68 0.53
N MET A 20 0.41 -6.14 0.93
CA MET A 20 -0.83 -6.26 0.16
C MET A 20 -0.71 -5.61 -1.22
N GLY A 21 -0.17 -4.39 -1.29
CA GLY A 21 0.01 -3.65 -2.55
C GLY A 21 1.04 -4.30 -3.47
N GLY A 22 2.14 -4.84 -2.92
CA GLY A 22 3.17 -5.55 -3.68
C GLY A 22 2.66 -6.88 -4.24
N ILE A 23 1.93 -7.67 -3.44
CA ILE A 23 1.30 -8.92 -3.90
C ILE A 23 0.28 -8.62 -5.00
N PHE A 24 -0.54 -7.58 -4.82
CA PHE A 24 -1.49 -7.13 -5.83
C PHE A 24 -0.78 -6.67 -7.11
N GLY A 25 0.32 -5.91 -7.00
CA GLY A 25 1.13 -5.48 -8.14
C GLY A 25 1.79 -6.65 -8.89
N LEU A 26 2.27 -7.66 -8.18
CA LEU A 26 2.77 -8.92 -8.77
C LEU A 26 1.67 -9.67 -9.52
N ALA A 27 0.50 -9.84 -8.90
CA ALA A 27 -0.64 -10.49 -9.52
C ALA A 27 -1.10 -9.74 -10.79
N ALA A 28 -1.20 -8.41 -10.71
CA ALA A 28 -1.53 -7.56 -11.86
C ALA A 28 -0.49 -7.68 -12.98
N GLY A 29 0.80 -7.62 -12.66
CA GLY A 29 1.88 -7.74 -13.63
C GLY A 29 2.03 -9.13 -14.26
N THR A 30 1.52 -10.18 -13.62
CA THR A 30 1.52 -11.55 -14.17
C THR A 30 0.28 -11.86 -15.01
N ILE A 31 -0.89 -11.32 -14.64
CA ILE A 31 -2.16 -11.56 -15.33
C ILE A 31 -2.32 -10.61 -16.54
N ALA A 32 -1.90 -9.35 -16.42
CA ALA A 32 -2.05 -8.34 -17.47
C ALA A 32 -1.39 -8.71 -18.81
N PRO A 33 -0.18 -9.29 -18.87
CA PRO A 33 0.40 -9.72 -20.14
C PRO A 33 -0.46 -10.77 -20.86
N GLY A 34 -1.12 -11.67 -20.14
CA GLY A 34 -2.04 -12.65 -20.75
C GLY A 34 -3.33 -12.04 -21.28
N LEU A 35 -3.81 -10.95 -20.64
CA LEU A 35 -5.03 -10.23 -21.04
C LEU A 35 -4.77 -9.25 -22.20
N PHE A 36 -3.60 -8.60 -22.23
CA PHE A 36 -3.25 -7.55 -23.18
C PHE A 36 -2.30 -8.00 -24.31
N ALA A 37 -1.85 -9.27 -24.32
CA ALA A 37 -1.07 -9.84 -25.42
C ALA A 37 -1.74 -9.71 -26.80
N HIS A 38 -3.06 -9.53 -26.83
CA HIS A 38 -3.80 -9.34 -28.08
C HIS A 38 -3.93 -7.87 -28.52
N LEU A 39 -3.57 -6.91 -27.65
CA LEU A 39 -3.86 -5.49 -27.84
C LEU A 39 -2.61 -4.59 -27.98
N VAL A 40 -1.44 -5.00 -27.47
CA VAL A 40 -0.26 -4.13 -27.44
C VAL A 40 1.00 -4.88 -27.91
N PRO A 41 1.53 -4.60 -29.12
CA PRO A 41 2.72 -5.27 -29.68
C PRO A 41 4.06 -4.89 -29.02
N TRP A 42 4.09 -3.89 -28.15
CA TRP A 42 5.33 -3.24 -27.69
C TRP A 42 5.68 -3.69 -26.26
N SER A 43 6.27 -4.88 -26.11
CA SER A 43 6.56 -5.49 -24.81
C SER A 43 8.03 -5.37 -24.36
N ASP A 44 8.70 -4.25 -24.63
CA ASP A 44 10.12 -4.08 -24.24
C ASP A 44 10.34 -3.65 -22.77
N VAL A 45 9.26 -3.48 -21.98
CA VAL A 45 9.33 -3.13 -20.54
C VAL A 45 8.89 -4.31 -19.69
N GLU A 46 9.68 -4.72 -18.70
CA GLU A 46 9.33 -5.77 -17.73
C GLU A 46 8.07 -5.40 -16.94
N PRO A 47 6.86 -5.86 -17.34
CA PRO A 47 5.60 -5.32 -16.82
C PRO A 47 5.38 -5.72 -15.36
N ARG A 48 6.01 -6.83 -14.96
CA ARG A 48 5.95 -7.43 -13.63
C ARG A 48 6.68 -6.60 -12.60
N GLY A 49 7.92 -6.19 -12.90
CA GLY A 49 8.75 -5.42 -11.97
C GLY A 49 8.12 -4.07 -11.67
N ALA A 50 7.75 -3.32 -12.71
CA ALA A 50 7.10 -2.02 -12.57
C ALA A 50 5.77 -2.12 -11.80
N ALA A 51 4.87 -3.03 -12.18
CA ALA A 51 3.57 -3.18 -11.52
C ALA A 51 3.71 -3.55 -10.02
N THR A 52 4.69 -4.38 -9.69
CA THR A 52 4.99 -4.77 -8.30
C THR A 52 5.48 -3.57 -7.48
N VAL A 53 6.40 -2.79 -8.03
CA VAL A 53 6.96 -1.61 -7.35
C VAL A 53 5.89 -0.55 -7.14
N TYR A 54 5.13 -0.19 -8.18
CA TYR A 54 4.03 0.76 -8.06
C TYR A 54 2.94 0.27 -7.11
N GLY A 55 2.61 -1.03 -7.17
CA GLY A 55 1.68 -1.66 -6.23
C GLY A 55 2.16 -1.55 -4.79
N ALA A 56 3.42 -1.90 -4.52
CA ALA A 56 4.01 -1.82 -3.19
C ALA A 56 4.09 -0.37 -2.68
N THR A 57 4.52 0.58 -3.51
CA THR A 57 4.60 2.01 -3.15
C THR A 57 3.20 2.58 -2.86
N GLY A 58 2.22 2.30 -3.70
CA GLY A 58 0.83 2.68 -3.46
C GLY A 58 0.28 2.04 -2.18
N GLY A 59 0.60 0.76 -1.96
CA GLY A 59 0.26 0.03 -0.73
C GLY A 59 0.82 0.66 0.53
N VAL A 60 2.09 1.07 0.54
CA VAL A 60 2.73 1.79 1.67
C VAL A 60 2.00 3.09 1.97
N ILE A 61 1.72 3.90 0.94
CA ILE A 61 1.08 5.21 1.10
C ILE A 61 -0.34 5.03 1.66
N CYS A 62 -1.12 4.11 1.10
CA CYS A 62 -2.48 3.83 1.55
C CYS A 62 -2.50 3.22 2.96
N GLY A 63 -1.64 2.25 3.25
CA GLY A 63 -1.56 1.61 4.57
C GLY A 63 -1.10 2.56 5.67
N GLY A 64 -0.07 3.38 5.38
CA GLY A 64 0.43 4.39 6.31
C GLY A 64 -0.57 5.52 6.57
N SER A 65 -1.27 5.99 5.53
CA SER A 65 -2.30 7.05 5.67
C SER A 65 -3.52 6.58 6.44
N LEU A 66 -4.00 5.34 6.24
CA LEU A 66 -5.08 4.76 7.05
C LEU A 66 -4.70 4.62 8.52
N ALA A 67 -3.48 4.17 8.82
CA ALA A 67 -2.98 4.07 10.19
C ALA A 67 -2.86 5.46 10.85
N ALA A 68 -2.38 6.46 10.12
CA ALA A 68 -2.34 7.85 10.60
C ALA A 68 -3.74 8.42 10.86
N PHE A 69 -4.70 8.14 9.98
CA PHE A 69 -6.09 8.55 10.16
C PHE A 69 -6.74 7.94 11.41
N ALA A 70 -6.51 6.65 11.65
CA ALA A 70 -7.00 5.96 12.84
C ALA A 70 -6.48 6.60 14.14
N LEU A 71 -5.20 7.00 14.16
CA LEU A 71 -4.61 7.70 15.31
C LEU A 71 -5.23 9.08 15.54
N ILE A 72 -5.53 9.82 14.48
CA ILE A 72 -6.19 11.14 14.57
C ILE A 72 -7.58 10.99 15.19
N LEU A 73 -8.37 10.00 14.74
CA LEU A 73 -9.68 9.72 15.33
C LEU A 73 -9.59 9.34 16.80
N GLN A 74 -8.60 8.50 17.16
CA GLN A 74 -8.37 8.11 18.55
C GLN A 74 -8.01 9.33 19.41
N PHE A 75 -7.21 10.25 18.88
CA PHE A 75 -6.83 11.49 19.57
C PHE A 75 -8.03 12.45 19.74
N LEU A 76 -8.88 12.58 18.72
CA LEU A 76 -10.12 13.36 18.79
C LEU A 76 -11.09 12.79 19.83
N TRP A 77 -11.20 11.46 19.88
CA TRP A 77 -12.06 10.77 20.83
C TRP A 77 -11.59 10.96 22.29
N ASP A 78 -10.29 10.82 22.55
CA ASP A 78 -9.72 11.08 23.88
C ASP A 78 -9.88 12.56 24.29
N ARG A 79 -9.77 13.49 23.33
CA ARG A 79 -10.03 14.93 23.57
C ARG A 79 -11.49 15.25 23.89
N ASN A 80 -12.45 14.47 23.42
CA ASN A 80 -13.88 14.72 23.64
C ASN A 80 -14.41 14.07 24.93
N LYS A 81 -13.64 13.18 25.56
CA LYS A 81 -13.95 12.57 26.87
C LYS A 81 -13.48 13.42 28.06
N HIS A 82 -12.73 14.49 27.81
CA HIS A 82 -12.25 15.47 28.77
C HIS A 82 -12.86 16.84 28.47
#